data_AF-A0A8I0L221-F1
#
_entry.id   AF-A0A8I0L221-F1
#
_cell.length_a   1.000
_cell.length_b   1.000
_cell.length_c   1.000
_cell.angle_alpha   90.00
_cell.angle_beta   90.00
_cell.angle_gamma   90.00
#
_symmetry.space_group_name_H-M   'P 1'
#
loop_
_entity.id
_entity.type
_entity.pdbx_description
1 polymer ?
#
loop_
_entity_poly.entity_id
_entity_poly.type
_entity_poly.pdbx_seq_one_letter_code
_entity_poly.pdbx_strand_id
1 'polypeptide(L)'
;MVSHEMGHLYLDQGWVLGTREDYIAKACTNEGRAVLNNSTARNEILDTSQGGADISLIAANAPALLSTIAAGGADLAQRVGDAFCEVNVTSTTGENYKVYYGNEYDKLNPPSQEEQ
;
A
#
# COMPACT_ATOMS: atom_id res chain seq x y z
N MET A 1 -8.30 3.60 5.81
CA MET A 1 -8.31 3.96 7.26
C MET A 1 -7.53 5.26 7.41
N VAL A 2 -7.89 6.20 8.28
CA VAL A 2 -7.18 7.50 8.37
C VAL A 2 -5.67 7.34 8.60
N SER A 3 -5.25 6.37 9.41
CA SER A 3 -3.82 6.08 9.65
C SER A 3 -3.05 5.62 8.39
N HIS A 4 -3.75 4.98 7.44
CA HIS A 4 -3.17 4.60 6.14
C HIS A 4 -2.94 5.84 5.28
N GLU A 5 -3.95 6.70 5.13
CA GLU A 5 -3.85 7.95 4.34
C GLU A 5 -2.86 8.95 4.96
N MET A 6 -2.80 9.02 6.29
CA MET A 6 -1.80 9.83 7.01
C MET A 6 -0.38 9.28 6.84
N GLY A 7 -0.22 7.98 6.58
CA GLY A 7 1.07 7.38 6.24
C GLY A 7 1.62 7.91 4.90
N HIS A 8 0.75 8.20 3.94
CA HIS A 8 1.13 8.72 2.63
C HIS A 8 1.67 10.16 2.68
N LEU A 9 1.17 10.99 3.60
CA LEU A 9 1.64 12.38 3.77
C LEU A 9 3.14 12.49 4.08
N TYR A 10 3.75 11.47 4.67
CA TYR A 10 5.19 11.43 4.95
C TYR A 10 6.03 10.87 3.79
N LEU A 11 5.39 10.30 2.76
CA LEU A 11 6.03 9.59 1.65
C LEU A 11 6.02 10.40 0.34
N ASP A 12 5.35 11.55 0.31
CA ASP A 12 5.09 12.41 -0.85
C ASP A 12 6.29 13.28 -1.29
N GLN A 13 7.52 12.89 -0.93
CA GLN A 13 8.72 13.50 -1.48
C GLN A 13 8.96 12.92 -2.88
N GLY A 14 8.52 13.65 -3.91
CA GLY A 14 8.51 13.24 -5.33
C GLY A 14 9.63 12.29 -5.74
N TRP A 15 9.25 11.12 -6.26
CA TRP A 15 10.21 10.09 -6.62
C TRP A 15 10.88 10.44 -7.94
N VAL A 16 12.20 10.23 -8.02
CA VAL A 16 12.89 10.18 -9.31
C VAL A 16 12.25 9.05 -10.11
N LEU A 17 11.64 9.39 -11.24
CA LEU A 17 11.00 8.43 -12.13
C LEU A 17 12.08 7.51 -12.71
N GLY A 18 12.07 6.25 -12.27
CA GLY A 18 12.88 5.15 -12.81
C GLY A 18 12.12 4.45 -13.93
N THR A 19 12.17 3.12 -13.99
CA THR A 19 11.26 2.37 -14.87
C THR A 19 9.84 2.34 -14.32
N ARG A 20 8.86 2.04 -15.19
CA ARG A 20 7.45 1.83 -14.79
C ARG A 20 7.31 0.76 -13.71
N GLU A 21 8.06 -0.33 -13.83
CA GLU A 21 8.06 -1.42 -12.86
C GLU A 21 8.63 -0.97 -11.50
N ASP A 22 9.74 -0.23 -11.51
CA ASP A 22 10.33 0.32 -10.28
C ASP A 22 9.38 1.29 -9.58
N TYR A 23 8.66 2.11 -10.36
CA TYR A 23 7.65 3.02 -9.82
C TYR A 23 6.53 2.26 -9.13
N ILE A 24 5.96 1.25 -9.79
CA ILE A 24 4.89 0.40 -9.21
C ILE A 24 5.41 -0.31 -7.95
N ALA A 25 6.61 -0.87 -7.98
CA ALA A 25 7.19 -1.56 -6.82
C ALA A 25 7.41 -0.63 -5.62
N LYS A 26 7.91 0.59 -5.86
CA LYS A 26 8.05 1.63 -4.82
C LYS A 26 6.69 2.05 -4.26
N ALA A 27 5.69 2.22 -5.13
CA ALA A 27 4.34 2.56 -4.71
C ALA A 27 3.71 1.48 -3.85
N CYS A 28 3.79 0.23 -4.28
CA CYS A 28 3.30 -0.90 -3.49
C CYS A 28 4.06 -1.06 -2.18
N THR A 29 5.37 -0.80 -2.14
CA THR A 29 6.12 -0.78 -0.88
C THR A 29 5.58 0.27 0.09
N ASN A 30 5.17 1.44 -0.40
CA ASN A 30 4.58 2.50 0.41
C ASN A 30 3.17 2.15 0.89
N GLU A 31 2.35 1.52 0.06
CA GLU A 31 1.09 0.89 0.48
C GLU A 31 1.33 -0.12 1.62
N GLY A 32 2.40 -0.93 1.52
CA GLY A 32 2.81 -1.83 2.58
C GLY A 32 3.17 -1.12 3.89
N ARG A 33 3.87 0.03 3.83
CA ARG A 33 4.13 0.86 5.03
C ARG A 33 2.84 1.40 5.63
N ALA A 34 1.90 1.84 4.80
CA ALA A 34 0.60 2.32 5.25
C ALA A 34 -0.22 1.19 5.92
N VAL A 35 -0.17 -0.02 5.38
CA VAL A 35 -0.78 -1.23 5.99
C VAL A 35 -0.12 -1.57 7.34
N LEU A 36 1.21 -1.46 7.46
CA LEU A 36 1.91 -1.67 8.74
C LEU A 36 1.48 -0.66 9.81
N ASN A 37 1.37 0.62 9.45
CA ASN A 37 0.89 1.66 10.36
C ASN A 37 -0.57 1.40 10.79
N ASN A 38 -1.41 0.96 9.86
CA ASN A 38 -2.78 0.57 10.13
C ASN A 38 -2.86 -0.61 11.10
N SER A 39 -2.04 -1.66 10.88
CA SER A 39 -1.95 -2.79 11.81
C SER A 39 -1.50 -2.37 13.20
N THR A 40 -0.57 -1.40 13.29
CA THR A 40 -0.09 -0.85 14.57
C THR A 40 -1.23 -0.14 15.31
N ALA A 41 -1.92 0.78 14.64
CA ALA A 41 -3.05 1.50 15.22
C ALA A 41 -4.20 0.56 15.64
N ARG A 42 -4.50 -0.48 14.83
CA ARG A 42 -5.46 -1.52 15.18
C ARG A 42 -5.07 -2.22 16.48
N ASN A 43 -3.80 -2.60 16.63
CA ASN A 43 -3.33 -3.28 17.84
C ASN A 43 -3.40 -2.36 19.06
N GLU A 44 -3.04 -1.08 18.94
CA GLU A 44 -3.18 -0.10 20.03
C GLU A 44 -4.63 0.04 20.52
N ILE A 45 -5.61 0.06 19.60
CA ILE A 45 -7.03 0.11 19.95
C ILE A 45 -7.47 -1.19 20.62
N LEU A 46 -7.06 -2.33 20.08
CA LEU A 46 -7.39 -3.64 20.65
C LEU A 46 -6.83 -3.78 22.07
N ASP A 47 -5.57 -3.38 22.29
CA ASP A 47 -4.91 -3.44 23.59
C ASP A 47 -5.54 -2.47 24.60
N THR A 48 -5.78 -1.22 24.20
CA THR A 48 -6.41 -0.20 25.07
C THR A 48 -7.83 -0.58 25.46
N SER A 49 -8.56 -1.23 24.55
CA SER A 49 -9.92 -1.73 24.81
C SER A 49 -9.95 -3.08 25.53
N GLN A 50 -8.79 -3.66 25.89
CA GLN A 50 -8.65 -4.99 26.50
C GLN A 50 -9.34 -6.08 25.66
N GLY A 51 -9.25 -5.97 24.33
CA GLY A 51 -9.91 -6.86 23.38
C GLY A 51 -11.38 -6.53 23.07
N GLY A 52 -11.93 -5.48 23.69
CA GLY A 52 -13.35 -5.09 23.52
C GLY A 52 -13.68 -4.41 22.18
N ALA A 53 -12.68 -3.89 21.47
CA ALA A 53 -12.87 -3.23 20.18
C ALA A 53 -11.79 -3.67 19.17
N ASP A 54 -12.22 -4.40 18.14
CA ASP A 54 -11.41 -4.69 16.96
C ASP A 54 -11.95 -3.94 15.75
N ILE A 55 -11.19 -2.93 15.29
CA ILE A 55 -11.56 -2.13 14.11
C ILE A 55 -11.28 -2.83 12.78
N SER A 56 -10.71 -4.04 12.81
CA SER A 56 -10.29 -4.84 11.66
C SER A 56 -9.27 -4.15 10.74
N LEU A 57 -8.48 -4.96 10.03
CA LEU A 57 -7.66 -4.46 8.92
C LEU A 57 -8.52 -4.46 7.66
N ILE A 58 -8.80 -3.28 7.09
CA ILE A 58 -9.60 -3.16 5.87
C ILE A 58 -8.72 -3.48 4.66
N ALA A 59 -8.76 -4.75 4.25
CA ALA A 59 -8.14 -5.28 3.03
C ALA A 59 -8.85 -6.58 2.63
N ALA A 60 -8.93 -6.86 1.32
CA ALA A 60 -9.54 -8.08 0.79
C ALA A 60 -8.84 -9.36 1.29
N ASN A 61 -7.54 -9.27 1.58
CA ASN A 61 -6.69 -10.35 2.08
C ASN A 61 -6.18 -10.11 3.51
N ALA A 62 -6.97 -9.45 4.36
CA ALA A 62 -6.57 -9.06 5.72
C ALA A 62 -5.94 -10.20 6.56
N PRO A 63 -6.48 -11.44 6.61
CA PRO A 63 -5.85 -12.51 7.41
C PRO A 63 -4.43 -12.89 6.95
N ALA A 64 -4.19 -12.88 5.63
CA ALA A 64 -2.88 -13.19 5.06
C ALA A 64 -1.87 -12.06 5.34
N LEU A 65 -2.32 -10.81 5.23
CA LEU A 65 -1.49 -9.64 5.57
C LEU A 65 -1.10 -9.66 7.05
N LEU A 66 -2.06 -9.86 7.96
CA LEU A 66 -1.79 -9.95 9.40
C LEU A 66 -0.82 -11.09 9.73
N SER A 67 -0.95 -12.24 9.07
CA SER A 67 -0.01 -13.37 9.24
C SER A 67 1.40 -13.00 8.78
N THR A 68 1.53 -12.28 7.66
CA THR A 68 2.81 -11.81 7.13
C THR A 68 3.46 -10.77 8.06
N ILE A 69 2.66 -9.86 8.61
CA ILE A 69 3.10 -8.85 9.57
C ILE A 69 3.60 -9.50 10.85
N ALA A 70 2.84 -10.46 11.40
CA ALA A 70 3.22 -11.19 12.61
C ALA A 70 4.51 -12.01 12.44
N ALA A 71 4.75 -12.56 11.25
CA ALA A 71 5.98 -13.28 10.94
C ALA A 71 7.23 -12.37 10.90
N GLY A 72 7.05 -11.06 10.66
CA GLY A 72 8.15 -10.10 10.60
C GLY A 72 9.17 -10.41 9.50
N GLY A 73 10.44 -10.03 9.71
CA GLY A 73 11.57 -10.35 8.83
C GLY A 73 11.99 -9.22 7.87
N ALA A 74 12.99 -9.50 7.03
CA ALA A 74 13.50 -8.55 6.06
C ALA A 74 12.43 -8.13 5.04
N ASP A 75 12.57 -6.90 4.53
CA ASP A 75 11.74 -6.32 3.46
C ASP A 75 10.23 -6.43 3.73
N LEU A 76 9.84 -6.34 5.01
CA LEU A 76 8.46 -6.56 5.44
C LEU A 76 7.47 -5.63 4.73
N ALA A 77 7.81 -4.34 4.62
CA ALA A 77 6.96 -3.37 3.93
C ALA A 77 6.76 -3.73 2.45
N GLN A 78 7.81 -4.19 1.77
CA GLN A 78 7.70 -4.60 0.38
C GLN A 78 6.81 -5.83 0.24
N ARG A 79 7.02 -6.88 1.04
CA ARG A 79 6.21 -8.11 0.98
C ARG A 79 4.73 -7.87 1.30
N VAL A 80 4.45 -7.05 2.32
CA VAL A 80 3.08 -6.63 2.66
C VAL A 80 2.48 -5.80 1.53
N GLY A 81 3.26 -4.90 0.96
CA GLY A 81 2.89 -4.06 -0.16
C GLY A 81 2.53 -4.84 -1.42
N ASP A 82 3.38 -5.77 -1.82
CA ASP A 82 3.16 -6.65 -2.97
C ASP A 82 1.89 -7.48 -2.79
N ALA A 83 1.72 -8.10 -1.61
CA ALA A 83 0.54 -8.87 -1.28
C ALA A 83 -0.73 -8.02 -1.22
N PHE A 84 -0.66 -6.77 -0.75
CA PHE A 84 -1.80 -5.86 -0.74
C PHE A 84 -2.18 -5.43 -2.15
N CYS A 85 -1.20 -4.95 -2.92
CA CYS A 85 -1.41 -4.46 -4.28
C CYS A 85 -1.93 -5.52 -5.25
N GLU A 86 -1.60 -6.80 -5.05
CA GLU A 86 -2.03 -7.88 -5.95
C GLU A 86 -3.55 -8.10 -5.95
N VAL A 87 -4.22 -7.86 -4.82
CA VAL A 87 -5.62 -8.28 -4.62
C VAL A 87 -6.56 -7.17 -4.19
N ASN A 88 -6.04 -6.02 -3.76
CA ASN A 88 -6.86 -4.88 -3.37
C ASN A 88 -7.08 -3.93 -4.55
N VAL A 89 -8.16 -3.15 -4.45
CA VAL A 89 -8.51 -2.11 -5.42
C VAL A 89 -8.54 -0.75 -4.75
N THR A 90 -8.25 0.31 -5.50
CA THR A 90 -8.39 1.68 -5.02
C THR A 90 -9.87 1.96 -4.73
N SER A 91 -10.15 2.71 -3.68
CA SER A 91 -11.53 3.09 -3.33
C SER A 91 -12.09 4.17 -4.27
N THR A 92 -11.21 4.90 -4.97
CA THR A 92 -11.53 6.05 -5.80
C THR A 92 -11.75 5.68 -7.27
N THR A 93 -10.95 4.77 -7.82
CA THR A 93 -11.07 4.32 -9.22
C THR A 93 -11.65 2.92 -9.36
N GLY A 94 -11.59 2.10 -8.29
CA GLY A 94 -12.01 0.70 -8.34
C GLY A 94 -11.02 -0.20 -9.08
N GLU A 95 -9.88 0.33 -9.50
CA GLU A 95 -8.83 -0.41 -10.20
C GLU A 95 -7.92 -1.13 -9.20
N ASN A 96 -7.33 -2.25 -9.62
CA ASN A 96 -6.23 -2.86 -8.88
C ASN A 96 -5.09 -1.85 -8.70
N TYR A 97 -4.43 -1.85 -7.53
CA TYR A 97 -3.37 -0.88 -7.23
C TYR A 97 -2.20 -0.91 -8.22
N LYS A 98 -1.79 -2.08 -8.74
CA LYS A 98 -0.73 -2.17 -9.74
C LYS A 98 -1.13 -1.53 -11.07
N VAL A 99 -2.39 -1.68 -11.46
CA VAL A 99 -2.96 -1.02 -12.66
C VAL A 99 -3.00 0.48 -12.43
N TYR A 100 -3.55 0.92 -11.30
CA TYR A 100 -3.65 2.33 -10.93
C TYR A 100 -2.28 3.03 -10.97
N TYR A 101 -1.26 2.50 -10.27
CA TYR A 101 0.07 3.12 -10.27
C TYR A 101 0.76 3.05 -11.62
N GLY A 102 0.51 2.01 -12.40
CA GLY A 102 0.95 1.96 -13.79
C GLY A 102 0.38 3.10 -14.61
N ASN A 103 -0.93 3.35 -14.51
CA ASN A 103 -1.60 4.44 -15.19
C ASN A 103 -1.10 5.82 -14.69
N GLU A 104 -0.82 5.97 -13.40
CA GLU A 104 -0.22 7.20 -12.85
C GLU A 104 1.18 7.44 -13.40
N TYR A 105 2.01 6.40 -13.50
CA TYR A 105 3.32 6.51 -14.15
C TYR A 105 3.19 6.96 -15.61
N ASP A 106 2.28 6.34 -16.36
CA ASP A 106 2.08 6.64 -17.79
C ASP A 106 1.58 8.09 -18.01
N LYS A 107 0.84 8.67 -17.04
CA LYS A 107 0.46 10.10 -17.06
C LYS A 107 1.63 11.04 -16.78
N LEU A 108 2.52 10.66 -15.85
CA LEU A 108 3.69 11.45 -15.47
C LEU A 108 4.82 11.36 -16.50
N ASN A 109 4.88 10.25 -17.24
CA ASN A 109 5.85 9.99 -18.29
C ASN A 109 5.13 9.52 -19.57
N PRO A 110 4.37 10.41 -20.25
CA PRO A 110 3.67 10.06 -21.46
C PRO A 110 4.67 9.56 -22.51
N PRO A 111 4.34 8.50 -23.28
CA PRO A 111 5.21 8.04 -24.35
C PRO A 111 5.48 9.20 -25.31
N SER A 112 6.75 9.37 -25.69
CA SER A 112 7.13 10.36 -26.71
C SER A 112 6.29 10.10 -27.96
N GLN A 113 5.63 11.13 -28.46
CA GLN A 113 4.92 11.10 -29.74
C GLN A 113 5.95 11.03 -30.88
N GLU A 114 6.60 9.89 -31.06
CA GLU A 114 7.32 9.54 -32.28
C GLU A 114 6.78 8.19 -32.76
N GLU A 115 6.32 8.20 -34.01
CA GLU A 115 5.82 7.08 -34.82
C GLU A 115 4.34 6.70 -34.66
N GLN A 116 3.47 7.58 -35.19
CA GLN A 116 2.47 7.20 -36.20
C GLN A 116 2.00 8.41 -37.03
#